data_AF-A0A022Q4D0-F1
#
_entry.id   AF-A0A022Q4D0-F1
#
_cell.length_a   1.000
_cell.length_b   1.000
_cell.length_c   1.000
_cell.angle_alpha   90.00
_cell.angle_beta   90.00
_cell.angle_gamma   90.00
#
_symmetry.space_group_name_H-M   'P 1'
#
loop_
_entity.id
_entity.type
_entity.pdbx_description
1 polymer ?
#
loop_
_entity_poly.entity_id
_entity_poly.type
_entity_poly.pdbx_seq_one_letter_code
_entity_poly.pdbx_strand_id
1 'polypeptide(L)'
;WDNHLALVHSGKHIQLIKNISSRKNSTMKRTAERFDSIYFNEGSSEASSLAAGSVIQAAEKVAKGELDSAFAIVRPPGHHAEKTEPMGFCLYNNIAIAASFLLNRRPKLGVGKILIVDWDVHHGNGTQKMFYDDPRVLTFSVHRHDSGEFYPYGNDGSYSMTGEGAGAGYNINVPWENDSCGDADYFAVWDHILIPVARKFNPDLIMVAAGFDAALGDPLGGCCLSPYAYSVMLHKLMEGYDLVSLANSAKACVEVLLQDKPLTRSSVDLPLKSTALVIQTVRQALSKYWPVLASELTDEVINSSRRPSQTEVQLLLV
;
A
#
# COMPACT_ATOMS: atom_id res chain seq x y z
N TRP A 1 -10.70 10.23 -20.30
CA TRP A 1 -9.97 10.56 -19.07
C TRP A 1 -10.90 10.69 -17.88
N ASP A 2 -11.77 11.71 -17.80
CA ASP A 2 -12.70 11.91 -16.67
C ASP A 2 -13.53 10.67 -16.30
N ASN A 3 -13.97 9.88 -17.29
CA ASN A 3 -14.72 8.63 -17.06
C ASN A 3 -13.91 7.54 -16.33
N HIS A 4 -12.57 7.63 -16.31
CA HIS A 4 -11.71 6.74 -15.51
C HIS A 4 -11.63 7.26 -14.08
N LEU A 5 -11.42 8.57 -13.89
CA LEU A 5 -11.45 9.19 -12.56
C LEU A 5 -12.79 8.97 -11.85
N ALA A 6 -13.89 9.01 -12.61
CA ALA A 6 -15.25 8.80 -12.13
C ALA A 6 -15.55 7.37 -11.63
N LEU A 7 -14.61 6.43 -11.79
CA LEU A 7 -14.72 5.09 -11.20
C LEU A 7 -14.62 5.15 -9.67
N VAL A 8 -13.87 6.10 -9.12
CA VAL A 8 -13.63 6.21 -7.67
C VAL A 8 -13.91 7.60 -7.12
N HIS A 9 -13.77 8.66 -7.92
CA HIS A 9 -14.01 10.03 -7.49
C HIS A 9 -15.35 10.58 -7.98
N SER A 10 -15.97 11.43 -7.16
CA SER A 10 -17.17 12.18 -7.52
C SER A 10 -16.87 13.23 -8.60
N GLY A 11 -17.88 13.56 -9.41
CA GLY A 11 -17.75 14.62 -10.42
C GLY A 11 -17.35 15.97 -9.82
N LYS A 12 -17.79 16.29 -8.60
CA LYS A 12 -17.40 17.52 -7.89
C LYS A 12 -15.90 17.55 -7.57
N HIS A 13 -15.36 16.44 -7.06
CA HIS A 13 -13.92 16.31 -6.78
C HIS A 13 -13.08 16.41 -8.05
N ILE A 14 -13.49 15.71 -9.12
CA ILE A 14 -12.81 15.77 -10.42
C ILE A 14 -12.79 17.20 -10.95
N GLN A 15 -13.92 17.92 -10.89
CA GLN A 15 -13.98 19.31 -11.35
C GLN A 15 -13.17 20.26 -10.47
N LEU A 16 -13.09 20.01 -9.16
CA LEU A 16 -12.22 20.77 -8.27
C LEU A 16 -10.77 20.64 -8.72
N ILE A 17 -10.24 19.42 -8.82
CA ILE A 17 -8.84 19.18 -9.14
C ILE A 17 -8.51 19.60 -10.58
N LYS A 18 -9.42 19.40 -11.56
CA LYS A 18 -9.20 19.84 -12.94
C LYS A 18 -9.05 21.35 -13.10
N ASN A 19 -9.79 22.12 -12.28
CA ASN A 19 -9.85 23.58 -12.43
C ASN A 19 -8.97 24.31 -11.41
N ILE A 20 -8.31 23.61 -10.48
CA ILE A 20 -7.59 24.29 -9.38
C ILE A 20 -6.39 25.08 -9.89
N SER A 21 -5.62 24.52 -10.84
CA SER A 21 -4.42 25.15 -11.39
C SER A 21 -4.69 26.37 -12.28
N SER A 22 -5.93 26.57 -12.74
CA SER A 22 -6.32 27.77 -13.49
C SER A 22 -6.76 28.92 -12.57
N ARG A 23 -6.79 28.72 -11.25
CA ARG A 23 -7.18 29.74 -10.27
C ARG A 23 -5.97 30.58 -9.89
N LYS A 24 -6.23 31.82 -9.43
CA LYS A 24 -5.20 32.67 -8.83
C LYS A 24 -4.59 31.99 -7.60
N ASN A 25 -3.30 32.23 -7.33
CA ASN A 25 -2.59 31.67 -6.17
C ASN A 25 -3.31 31.88 -4.83
N SER A 26 -3.91 33.06 -4.62
CA SER A 26 -4.70 33.34 -3.40
C SER A 26 -5.96 32.48 -3.28
N THR A 27 -6.59 32.13 -4.40
CA THR A 27 -7.76 31.23 -4.45
C THR A 27 -7.32 29.78 -4.25
N MET A 28 -6.22 29.35 -4.85
CA MET A 28 -5.63 28.02 -4.62
C MET A 28 -5.32 27.82 -3.13
N LYS A 29 -4.62 28.76 -2.49
CA LYS A 29 -4.31 28.71 -1.05
C LYS A 29 -5.56 28.61 -0.19
N ARG A 30 -6.55 29.48 -0.41
CA ARG A 30 -7.83 29.44 0.33
C ARG A 30 -8.61 28.15 0.12
N THR A 31 -8.47 27.54 -1.05
CA THR A 31 -9.12 26.25 -1.34
C THR A 31 -8.40 25.12 -0.61
N ALA A 32 -7.07 25.14 -0.57
CA ALA A 32 -6.25 24.17 0.16
C ALA A 32 -6.55 24.19 1.67
N GLU A 33 -6.72 25.38 2.26
CA GLU A 33 -7.09 25.58 3.69
C GLU A 33 -8.41 24.90 4.12
N ARG A 34 -9.22 24.42 3.17
CA ARG A 34 -10.47 23.70 3.45
C ARG A 34 -10.29 22.18 3.57
N PHE A 35 -9.12 21.68 3.23
CA PHE A 35 -8.79 20.27 3.19
C PHE A 35 -7.63 19.97 4.13
N ASP A 36 -7.55 18.73 4.59
CA ASP A 36 -6.51 18.32 5.51
C ASP A 36 -5.19 18.05 4.77
N SER A 37 -4.14 18.78 5.16
CA SER A 37 -2.77 18.53 4.69
C SER A 37 -2.63 18.57 3.17
N ILE A 38 -3.22 19.60 2.53
CA ILE A 38 -3.17 19.82 1.08
C ILE A 38 -2.50 21.14 0.74
N TYR A 39 -1.81 21.17 -0.39
CA TYR A 39 -1.42 22.38 -1.08
C TYR A 39 -1.66 22.24 -2.59
N PHE A 40 -1.80 23.37 -3.28
CA PHE A 40 -1.99 23.43 -4.72
C PHE A 40 -0.98 24.38 -5.37
N ASN A 41 -0.64 24.11 -6.62
CA ASN A 41 0.13 25.00 -7.49
C ASN A 41 -0.35 24.88 -8.94
N GLU A 42 0.27 25.66 -9.84
CA GLU A 42 -0.08 25.74 -11.26
C GLU A 42 0.08 24.40 -12.01
N GLY A 43 0.85 23.45 -11.47
CA GLY A 43 1.03 22.10 -12.01
C GLY A 43 0.16 21.02 -11.37
N SER A 44 -0.57 21.31 -10.29
CA SER A 44 -1.32 20.30 -9.52
C SER A 44 -2.33 19.51 -10.38
N SER A 45 -3.10 20.17 -11.24
CA SER A 45 -4.09 19.52 -12.11
C SER A 45 -3.46 18.58 -13.13
N GLU A 46 -2.37 19.00 -13.75
CA GLU A 46 -1.65 18.21 -14.76
C GLU A 46 -0.89 17.05 -14.10
N ALA A 47 -0.11 17.32 -13.05
CA ALA A 47 0.68 16.32 -12.34
C ALA A 47 -0.20 15.20 -11.76
N SER A 48 -1.33 15.53 -11.15
CA SER A 48 -2.28 14.51 -10.65
C SER A 48 -2.88 13.66 -11.76
N SER A 49 -3.15 14.24 -12.94
CA SER A 49 -3.65 13.49 -14.09
C SER A 49 -2.58 12.56 -14.67
N LEU A 50 -1.33 13.03 -14.76
CA LEU A 50 -0.19 12.25 -15.23
C LEU A 50 0.17 11.12 -14.26
N ALA A 51 0.12 11.38 -12.94
CA ALA A 51 0.33 10.37 -11.92
C ALA A 51 -0.66 9.21 -12.07
N ALA A 52 -1.97 9.49 -11.99
CA ALA A 52 -3.00 8.47 -12.15
C ALA A 52 -2.93 7.78 -13.54
N GLY A 53 -2.66 8.54 -14.61
CA GLY A 53 -2.56 8.01 -15.96
C GLY A 53 -1.36 7.07 -16.16
N SER A 54 -0.23 7.36 -15.51
CA SER A 54 0.97 6.51 -15.56
C SER A 54 0.73 5.18 -14.86
N VAL A 55 0.06 5.21 -13.70
CA VAL A 55 -0.31 4.00 -12.95
C VAL A 55 -1.28 3.12 -13.74
N ILE A 56 -2.30 3.71 -14.37
CA ILE A 56 -3.22 2.98 -15.26
C ILE A 56 -2.45 2.31 -16.40
N GLN A 57 -1.54 3.03 -17.05
CA GLN A 57 -0.75 2.48 -18.16
C GLN A 57 0.14 1.32 -17.72
N ALA A 58 0.85 1.46 -16.59
CA ALA A 58 1.69 0.41 -16.04
C ALA A 58 0.85 -0.83 -15.69
N ALA A 59 -0.27 -0.64 -14.99
CA ALA A 59 -1.18 -1.73 -14.61
C ALA A 59 -1.77 -2.45 -15.82
N GLU A 60 -2.19 -1.70 -16.86
CA GLU A 60 -2.73 -2.29 -18.08
C GLU A 60 -1.69 -3.11 -18.84
N LYS A 61 -0.42 -2.66 -18.89
CA LYS A 61 0.66 -3.41 -19.55
C LYS A 61 0.99 -4.71 -18.83
N VAL A 62 1.07 -4.68 -17.50
CA VAL A 62 1.26 -5.89 -16.68
C VAL A 62 0.09 -6.85 -16.88
N ALA A 63 -1.15 -6.36 -16.77
CA ALA A 63 -2.35 -7.18 -16.95
C ALA A 63 -2.49 -7.81 -18.36
N LYS A 64 -1.87 -7.21 -19.38
CA LYS A 64 -1.80 -7.79 -20.74
C LYS A 64 -0.71 -8.84 -20.93
N GLY A 65 0.21 -8.98 -19.97
CA GLY A 65 1.44 -9.74 -20.13
C GLY A 65 2.45 -9.07 -21.08
N GLU A 66 2.33 -7.76 -21.33
CA GLU A 66 3.37 -7.01 -22.07
C GLU A 66 4.61 -6.76 -21.20
N LEU A 67 4.44 -6.79 -19.87
CA LEU A 67 5.48 -6.64 -18.86
C LEU A 67 5.20 -7.65 -17.74
N ASP A 68 6.25 -8.26 -17.17
CA ASP A 68 6.11 -9.13 -16.00
C ASP A 68 5.80 -8.34 -14.73
N SER A 69 6.34 -7.11 -14.65
CA SER A 69 6.14 -6.18 -13.54
C SER A 69 6.44 -4.74 -13.99
N ALA A 70 6.02 -3.75 -13.21
CA ALA A 70 6.37 -2.35 -13.44
C ALA A 70 6.47 -1.55 -12.13
N PHE A 71 7.19 -0.43 -12.17
CA PHE A 71 7.33 0.53 -11.08
C PHE A 71 6.99 1.92 -11.59
N ALA A 72 6.00 2.59 -11.02
CA ALA A 72 5.57 3.93 -11.42
C ALA A 72 6.13 5.01 -10.47
N ILE A 73 7.12 5.79 -10.92
CA ILE A 73 7.64 6.92 -10.13
C ILE A 73 6.74 8.14 -10.36
N VAL A 74 5.76 8.34 -9.49
CA VAL A 74 4.72 9.37 -9.68
C VAL A 74 4.62 10.36 -8.51
N ARG A 75 4.19 11.58 -8.83
CA ARG A 75 3.75 12.58 -7.85
C ARG A 75 2.65 13.46 -8.47
N PRO A 76 1.63 13.89 -7.71
CA PRO A 76 1.38 13.69 -6.28
C PRO A 76 1.03 12.22 -5.89
N PRO A 77 1.14 11.85 -4.60
CA PRO A 77 0.71 10.54 -4.09
C PRO A 77 -0.81 10.37 -4.20
N GLY A 78 -1.33 9.20 -3.78
CA GLY A 78 -2.75 8.89 -3.98
C GLY A 78 -3.53 8.21 -2.85
N HIS A 79 -2.92 7.41 -1.97
CA HIS A 79 -3.67 6.49 -1.10
C HIS A 79 -4.63 7.17 -0.09
N HIS A 80 -4.42 8.44 0.24
CA HIS A 80 -5.31 9.21 1.11
C HIS A 80 -6.50 9.86 0.39
N ALA A 81 -6.43 10.05 -0.94
CA ALA A 81 -7.48 10.77 -1.66
C ALA A 81 -8.81 9.99 -1.63
N GLU A 82 -9.87 10.64 -1.14
CA GLU A 82 -11.18 10.04 -0.99
C GLU A 82 -12.09 10.33 -2.20
N LYS A 83 -13.32 9.79 -2.16
CA LYS A 83 -14.31 9.97 -3.23
C LYS A 83 -14.66 11.43 -3.47
N THR A 84 -14.69 12.24 -2.43
CA THR A 84 -15.19 13.61 -2.50
C THR A 84 -14.16 14.69 -2.19
N GLU A 85 -12.96 14.32 -1.73
CA GLU A 85 -11.97 15.29 -1.28
C GLU A 85 -10.51 14.81 -1.43
N PRO A 86 -9.59 15.76 -1.65
CA PRO A 86 -8.16 15.52 -1.50
C PRO A 86 -7.76 15.62 -0.03
N MET A 87 -6.76 14.84 0.39
CA MET A 87 -6.14 14.96 1.72
C MET A 87 -4.75 14.32 1.71
N GLY A 88 -3.90 14.65 2.68
CA GLY A 88 -2.58 13.99 2.85
C GLY A 88 -1.71 14.06 1.60
N PHE A 89 -1.61 15.26 1.00
CA PHE A 89 -0.94 15.52 -0.29
C PHE A 89 -1.54 14.81 -1.52
N CYS A 90 -2.55 13.95 -1.34
CA CYS A 90 -3.14 13.14 -2.39
C CYS A 90 -4.29 13.88 -3.07
N LEU A 91 -4.22 14.02 -4.40
CA LEU A 91 -5.26 14.70 -5.19
C LEU A 91 -6.22 13.73 -5.86
N TYR A 92 -5.69 12.63 -6.39
CA TYR A 92 -6.46 11.50 -6.91
C TYR A 92 -5.88 10.22 -6.34
N ASN A 93 -6.72 9.21 -6.15
CA ASN A 93 -6.28 7.92 -5.66
C ASN A 93 -5.76 7.07 -6.83
N ASN A 94 -4.47 7.24 -7.13
CA ASN A 94 -3.82 6.66 -8.31
C ASN A 94 -4.04 5.14 -8.40
N ILE A 95 -3.81 4.43 -7.28
CA ILE A 95 -3.89 2.96 -7.22
C ILE A 95 -5.34 2.49 -7.31
N ALA A 96 -6.29 3.16 -6.65
CA ALA A 96 -7.71 2.81 -6.71
C ALA A 96 -8.31 3.06 -8.10
N ILE A 97 -7.91 4.14 -8.78
CA ILE A 97 -8.33 4.40 -10.16
C ILE A 97 -7.85 3.26 -11.08
N ALA A 98 -6.59 2.84 -10.96
CA ALA A 98 -6.04 1.79 -11.80
C ALA A 98 -6.66 0.41 -11.53
N ALA A 99 -6.84 0.02 -10.26
CA ALA A 99 -7.53 -1.22 -9.89
C ALA A 99 -8.97 -1.23 -10.44
N SER A 100 -9.72 -0.15 -10.21
CA SER A 100 -11.10 -0.02 -10.71
C SER A 100 -11.17 0.04 -12.23
N PHE A 101 -10.17 0.61 -12.91
CA PHE A 101 -10.09 0.63 -14.37
C PHE A 101 -9.92 -0.79 -14.93
N LEU A 102 -9.02 -1.60 -14.36
CA LEU A 102 -8.83 -2.99 -14.78
C LEU A 102 -10.11 -3.80 -14.60
N LEU A 103 -10.68 -3.78 -13.39
CA LEU A 103 -11.87 -4.55 -13.04
C LEU A 103 -13.11 -4.17 -13.86
N ASN A 104 -13.34 -2.86 -14.07
CA ASN A 104 -14.62 -2.38 -14.61
C ASN A 104 -14.55 -1.95 -16.09
N ARG A 105 -13.37 -1.59 -16.61
CA ARG A 105 -13.20 -1.13 -18.01
C ARG A 105 -12.39 -2.10 -18.87
N ARG A 106 -11.60 -2.98 -18.27
CA ARG A 106 -10.79 -3.98 -18.98
C ARG A 106 -11.08 -5.43 -18.54
N PRO A 107 -12.35 -5.85 -18.33
CA PRO A 107 -12.65 -7.20 -17.83
C PRO A 107 -12.13 -8.33 -18.75
N LYS A 108 -11.92 -8.04 -20.05
CA LYS A 108 -11.35 -9.00 -21.01
C LYS A 108 -9.87 -9.32 -20.78
N LEU A 109 -9.17 -8.57 -19.91
CA LEU A 109 -7.80 -8.88 -19.51
C LEU A 109 -7.73 -9.98 -18.44
N GLY A 110 -8.87 -10.45 -17.92
CA GLY A 110 -8.91 -11.58 -16.99
C GLY A 110 -8.55 -11.25 -15.54
N VAL A 111 -8.23 -9.99 -15.21
CA VAL A 111 -8.02 -9.55 -13.82
C VAL A 111 -9.38 -9.41 -13.12
N GLY A 112 -9.68 -10.34 -12.22
CA GLY A 112 -10.91 -10.37 -11.42
C GLY A 112 -10.68 -10.17 -9.91
N LYS A 113 -9.46 -10.41 -9.42
CA LYS A 113 -9.04 -10.22 -8.03
C LYS A 113 -7.73 -9.42 -7.97
N ILE A 114 -7.73 -8.33 -7.21
CA ILE A 114 -6.54 -7.48 -7.03
C ILE A 114 -6.18 -7.43 -5.55
N LEU A 115 -4.93 -7.67 -5.21
CA LEU A 115 -4.39 -7.42 -3.88
C LEU A 115 -3.68 -6.06 -3.89
N ILE A 116 -4.14 -5.11 -3.07
CA ILE A 116 -3.43 -3.86 -2.83
C ILE A 116 -2.66 -3.99 -1.52
N VAL A 117 -1.33 -3.87 -1.57
CA VAL A 117 -0.45 -3.83 -0.40
C VAL A 117 0.03 -2.40 -0.20
N ASP A 118 -0.29 -1.81 0.94
CA ASP A 118 0.15 -0.47 1.34
C ASP A 118 1.17 -0.62 2.48
N TRP A 119 2.41 -0.25 2.20
CA TRP A 119 3.51 -0.26 3.19
C TRP A 119 3.99 1.15 3.54
N ASP A 120 3.29 2.19 3.06
CA ASP A 120 3.48 3.56 3.52
C ASP A 120 3.24 3.62 5.03
N VAL A 121 3.98 4.48 5.74
CA VAL A 121 3.84 4.54 7.20
C VAL A 121 2.47 5.08 7.62
N HIS A 122 1.74 5.75 6.73
CA HIS A 122 0.40 6.25 6.97
C HIS A 122 -0.66 5.28 6.44
N HIS A 123 -1.80 5.23 7.14
CA HIS A 123 -2.95 4.47 6.66
C HIS A 123 -3.50 5.04 5.36
N GLY A 124 -3.59 4.23 4.31
CA GLY A 124 -4.28 4.55 3.06
C GLY A 124 -5.81 4.60 3.20
N ASN A 125 -6.34 5.53 4.00
CA ASN A 125 -7.77 5.69 4.29
C ASN A 125 -8.65 5.81 3.03
N GLY A 126 -8.17 6.55 2.02
CA GLY A 126 -8.86 6.68 0.75
C GLY A 126 -8.99 5.32 0.06
N THR A 127 -7.90 4.57 -0.04
CA THR A 127 -7.88 3.24 -0.65
C THR A 127 -8.80 2.26 0.10
N GLN A 128 -8.75 2.24 1.44
CA GLN A 128 -9.66 1.43 2.27
C GLN A 128 -11.13 1.75 1.92
N LYS A 129 -11.52 3.02 1.90
CA LYS A 129 -12.92 3.44 1.67
C LYS A 129 -13.40 3.13 0.25
N MET A 130 -12.51 3.13 -0.75
CA MET A 130 -12.89 2.83 -2.14
C MET A 130 -13.31 1.38 -2.37
N PHE A 131 -12.81 0.45 -1.55
CA PHE A 131 -13.02 -0.99 -1.73
C PHE A 131 -13.64 -1.67 -0.52
N TYR A 132 -14.15 -0.90 0.45
CA TYR A 132 -14.60 -1.40 1.75
C TYR A 132 -15.70 -2.47 1.65
N ASP A 133 -16.51 -2.44 0.58
CA ASP A 133 -17.58 -3.38 0.29
C ASP A 133 -17.31 -4.28 -0.94
N ASP A 134 -16.12 -4.23 -1.56
CA ASP A 134 -15.80 -4.93 -2.81
C ASP A 134 -14.84 -6.13 -2.59
N PRO A 135 -15.34 -7.39 -2.63
CA PRO A 135 -14.50 -8.57 -2.42
C PRO A 135 -13.53 -8.86 -3.56
N ARG A 136 -13.62 -8.14 -4.69
CA ARG A 136 -12.66 -8.27 -5.79
C ARG A 136 -11.32 -7.61 -5.45
N VAL A 137 -11.27 -6.75 -4.44
CA VAL A 137 -10.05 -6.07 -4.01
C VAL A 137 -9.77 -6.39 -2.54
N LEU A 138 -8.64 -7.03 -2.28
CA LEU A 138 -8.14 -7.19 -0.92
C LEU A 138 -7.18 -6.02 -0.63
N THR A 139 -7.53 -5.16 0.31
CA THR A 139 -6.63 -4.11 0.80
C THR A 139 -5.89 -4.61 2.02
N PHE A 140 -4.57 -4.48 2.01
CA PHE A 140 -3.69 -4.74 3.14
C PHE A 140 -2.89 -3.48 3.41
N SER A 141 -2.96 -2.92 4.60
CA SER A 141 -2.15 -1.76 5.00
C SER A 141 -1.47 -2.02 6.33
N VAL A 142 -0.15 -1.80 6.35
CA VAL A 142 0.65 -1.76 7.57
C VAL A 142 1.07 -0.31 7.78
N HIS A 143 0.81 0.26 8.95
CA HIS A 143 0.97 1.70 9.16
C HIS A 143 1.10 2.03 10.64
N ARG A 144 1.74 3.15 10.95
CA ARG A 144 1.69 3.74 12.28
C ARG A 144 0.28 4.26 12.55
N HIS A 145 -0.26 3.90 13.70
CA HIS A 145 -1.61 4.29 14.11
C HIS A 145 -1.60 4.98 15.46
N ASP A 146 -0.72 4.55 16.38
CA ASP A 146 -0.58 5.12 17.73
C ASP A 146 -1.94 5.25 18.44
N SER A 147 -2.76 4.20 18.34
CA SER A 147 -4.14 4.20 18.88
C SER A 147 -5.05 5.32 18.33
N GLY A 148 -4.80 5.79 17.11
CA GLY A 148 -5.58 6.82 16.41
C GLY A 148 -4.98 8.22 16.54
N GLU A 149 -3.82 8.34 17.17
CA GLU A 149 -3.12 9.61 17.38
C GLU A 149 -2.09 9.92 16.28
N PHE A 150 -1.86 9.00 15.34
CA PHE A 150 -1.03 9.25 14.16
C PHE A 150 -1.89 9.56 12.92
N TYR A 151 -1.39 10.42 12.02
CA TYR A 151 -2.12 10.84 10.81
C TYR A 151 -2.54 9.62 9.96
N PRO A 152 -3.79 9.54 9.45
CA PRO A 152 -4.82 10.58 9.35
C PRO A 152 -5.75 10.80 10.57
N TYR A 153 -5.37 10.30 11.75
CA TYR A 153 -6.11 10.37 13.01
C TYR A 153 -7.45 9.62 13.03
N GLY A 154 -7.82 9.13 14.22
CA GLY A 154 -9.09 8.46 14.46
C GLY A 154 -9.02 6.94 14.37
N ASN A 155 -10.19 6.30 14.21
CA ASN A 155 -10.32 4.84 14.29
C ASN A 155 -10.21 4.12 12.92
N ASP A 156 -10.24 4.88 11.83
CA ASP A 156 -9.89 4.36 10.51
C ASP A 156 -8.42 3.86 10.57
N GLY A 157 -8.13 2.72 9.95
CA GLY A 157 -6.83 2.07 10.09
C GLY A 157 -6.72 1.14 11.32
N SER A 158 -7.69 1.11 12.23
CA SER A 158 -7.68 0.09 13.29
C SER A 158 -7.89 -1.33 12.72
N TYR A 159 -7.34 -2.34 13.41
CA TYR A 159 -7.50 -3.76 13.06
C TYR A 159 -8.97 -4.23 13.03
N SER A 160 -9.87 -3.47 13.67
CA SER A 160 -11.31 -3.77 13.71
C SER A 160 -12.03 -3.45 12.40
N MET A 161 -11.43 -2.59 11.57
CA MET A 161 -11.97 -2.19 10.27
C MET A 161 -11.70 -3.28 9.24
N THR A 162 -12.62 -4.25 9.14
CA THR A 162 -12.42 -5.47 8.34
C THR A 162 -13.16 -5.47 6.99
N GLY A 163 -13.77 -4.35 6.60
CA GLY A 163 -14.67 -4.27 5.44
C GLY A 163 -16.12 -4.57 5.83
N GLU A 164 -17.05 -4.38 4.89
CA GLU A 164 -18.48 -4.54 5.12
C GLU A 164 -19.18 -5.26 3.97
N GLY A 165 -20.41 -5.71 4.21
CA GLY A 165 -21.21 -6.37 3.18
C GLY A 165 -20.47 -7.53 2.52
N ALA A 166 -20.35 -7.48 1.18
CA ALA A 166 -19.62 -8.49 0.43
C ALA A 166 -18.09 -8.39 0.61
N GLY A 167 -17.56 -7.21 0.94
CA GLY A 167 -16.15 -6.95 1.21
C GLY A 167 -15.72 -7.27 2.65
N ALA A 168 -16.60 -7.78 3.51
CA ALA A 168 -16.24 -8.19 4.86
C ALA A 168 -15.13 -9.26 4.86
N GLY A 169 -14.01 -8.96 5.52
CA GLY A 169 -12.77 -9.73 5.52
C GLY A 169 -11.74 -9.29 4.47
N TYR A 170 -12.10 -8.43 3.51
CA TYR A 170 -11.23 -7.99 2.42
C TYR A 170 -10.54 -6.63 2.67
N ASN A 171 -10.67 -6.07 3.87
CA ASN A 171 -9.83 -4.99 4.36
C ASN A 171 -9.02 -5.46 5.57
N ILE A 172 -7.69 -5.36 5.49
CA ILE A 172 -6.77 -5.80 6.53
C ILE A 172 -5.89 -4.61 6.91
N ASN A 173 -6.06 -4.15 8.14
CA ASN A 173 -5.17 -3.15 8.72
C ASN A 173 -4.26 -3.78 9.77
N VAL A 174 -2.99 -3.39 9.75
CA VAL A 174 -1.97 -3.75 10.74
C VAL A 174 -1.45 -2.45 11.38
N PRO A 175 -2.12 -1.99 12.45
CA PRO A 175 -1.80 -0.71 13.08
C PRO A 175 -0.64 -0.87 14.07
N TRP A 176 0.49 -0.21 13.82
CA TRP A 176 1.56 -0.10 14.79
C TRP A 176 1.17 0.81 15.94
N GLU A 177 1.55 0.37 17.14
CA GLU A 177 1.27 1.07 18.40
C GLU A 177 2.34 2.12 18.75
N ASN A 178 3.44 2.16 17.99
CA ASN A 178 4.55 3.08 18.19
C ASN A 178 5.39 3.27 16.91
N ASP A 179 6.35 4.18 16.98
CA ASP A 179 7.26 4.55 15.91
C ASP A 179 8.54 3.71 15.84
N SER A 180 8.72 2.67 16.65
CA SER A 180 10.00 1.94 16.70
C SER A 180 10.06 0.69 15.82
N CYS A 181 8.99 0.39 15.07
CA CYS A 181 8.90 -0.82 14.25
C CYS A 181 9.95 -0.82 13.12
N GLY A 182 10.69 -1.92 13.00
CA GLY A 182 11.77 -2.10 12.02
C GLY A 182 11.59 -3.34 11.15
N ASP A 183 12.68 -3.74 10.49
CA ASP A 183 12.71 -4.85 9.52
C ASP A 183 12.04 -6.13 10.03
N ALA A 184 12.39 -6.56 11.24
CA ALA A 184 11.88 -7.80 11.84
C ALA A 184 10.36 -7.76 12.06
N ASP A 185 9.83 -6.60 12.43
CA ASP A 185 8.40 -6.42 12.69
C ASP A 185 7.58 -6.56 11.41
N TYR A 186 8.04 -5.92 10.35
CA TYR A 186 7.40 -6.00 9.03
C TYR A 186 7.53 -7.41 8.45
N PHE A 187 8.67 -8.07 8.59
CA PHE A 187 8.83 -9.47 8.13
C PHE A 187 7.87 -10.41 8.84
N ALA A 188 7.70 -10.25 10.17
CA ALA A 188 6.75 -11.06 10.94
C ALA A 188 5.31 -10.84 10.45
N VAL A 189 4.91 -9.60 10.15
CA VAL A 189 3.58 -9.30 9.60
C VAL A 189 3.39 -9.90 8.21
N TRP A 190 4.42 -9.86 7.35
CA TRP A 190 4.37 -10.53 6.06
C TRP A 190 4.14 -12.03 6.22
N ASP A 191 4.95 -12.67 7.07
CA ASP A 191 4.96 -14.14 7.22
C ASP A 191 3.73 -14.69 7.93
N HIS A 192 3.16 -13.91 8.86
CA HIS A 192 2.07 -14.37 9.72
C HIS A 192 0.69 -13.81 9.38
N ILE A 193 0.59 -12.83 8.47
CA ILE A 193 -0.69 -12.27 8.04
C ILE A 193 -0.76 -12.20 6.52
N LEU A 194 0.08 -11.38 5.89
CA LEU A 194 -0.08 -11.03 4.48
C LEU A 194 0.11 -12.24 3.56
N ILE A 195 1.22 -12.95 3.65
CA ILE A 195 1.53 -14.07 2.75
C ILE A 195 0.52 -15.22 2.90
N PRO A 196 0.13 -15.66 4.11
CA PRO A 196 -0.93 -16.65 4.27
C PRO A 196 -2.26 -16.25 3.63
N VAL A 197 -2.68 -14.99 3.81
CA VAL A 197 -3.93 -14.48 3.22
C VAL A 197 -3.79 -14.33 1.71
N ALA A 198 -2.73 -13.72 1.20
CA ALA A 198 -2.49 -13.50 -0.21
C ALA A 198 -2.53 -14.82 -1.01
N ARG A 199 -1.92 -15.89 -0.47
CA ARG A 199 -1.99 -17.24 -1.08
C ARG A 199 -3.41 -17.80 -1.13
N LYS A 200 -4.24 -17.53 -0.12
CA LYS A 200 -5.64 -17.97 -0.10
C LYS A 200 -6.53 -17.11 -0.98
N PHE A 201 -6.30 -15.80 -1.00
CA PHE A 201 -6.99 -14.87 -1.89
C PHE A 201 -6.64 -15.15 -3.35
N ASN A 202 -5.42 -15.58 -3.65
CA ASN A 202 -4.91 -15.91 -4.98
C ASN A 202 -5.22 -14.79 -6.00
N PRO A 203 -4.64 -13.59 -5.81
CA PRO A 203 -4.92 -12.44 -6.67
C PRO A 203 -4.40 -12.67 -8.09
N ASP A 204 -5.09 -12.09 -9.08
CA ASP A 204 -4.64 -12.08 -10.47
C ASP A 204 -3.58 -10.99 -10.71
N LEU A 205 -3.62 -9.93 -9.90
CA LEU A 205 -2.66 -8.84 -9.89
C LEU A 205 -2.44 -8.35 -8.46
N ILE A 206 -1.18 -8.15 -8.08
CA ILE A 206 -0.82 -7.43 -6.86
C ILE A 206 -0.42 -6.00 -7.25
N MET A 207 -0.89 -5.00 -6.51
CA MET A 207 -0.50 -3.59 -6.64
C MET A 207 0.05 -3.12 -5.29
N VAL A 208 1.19 -2.42 -5.29
CA VAL A 208 1.80 -1.92 -4.05
C VAL A 208 1.70 -0.40 -4.01
N ALA A 209 1.13 0.19 -2.96
CA ALA A 209 1.28 1.62 -2.67
C ALA A 209 2.63 1.80 -1.95
N ALA A 210 3.64 2.23 -2.71
CA ALA A 210 5.03 2.14 -2.32
C ALA A 210 5.55 3.41 -1.63
N GLY A 211 4.98 3.74 -0.46
CA GLY A 211 5.54 4.76 0.43
C GLY A 211 6.88 4.33 1.02
N PHE A 212 7.80 5.27 1.24
CA PHE A 212 9.12 4.98 1.84
C PHE A 212 9.37 5.79 3.11
N ASP A 213 8.33 6.39 3.67
CA ASP A 213 8.34 7.20 4.89
C ASP A 213 8.33 6.36 6.18
N ALA A 214 8.19 5.03 6.07
CA ALA A 214 8.52 4.10 7.16
C ALA A 214 10.03 3.85 7.30
N ALA A 215 10.85 4.36 6.37
CA ALA A 215 12.28 4.13 6.35
C ALA A 215 13.01 4.85 7.50
N LEU A 216 14.10 4.25 7.95
CA LEU A 216 14.98 4.83 8.96
C LEU A 216 15.45 6.22 8.53
N GLY A 217 15.18 7.23 9.36
CA GLY A 217 15.59 8.62 9.14
C GLY A 217 14.54 9.48 8.43
N ASP A 218 13.37 8.94 8.09
CA ASP A 218 12.24 9.75 7.64
C ASP A 218 11.78 10.73 8.75
N PRO A 219 11.53 12.01 8.42
CA PRO A 219 11.17 13.02 9.42
C PRO A 219 9.72 12.94 9.93
N LEU A 220 8.85 12.13 9.33
CA LEU A 220 7.42 12.06 9.65
C LEU A 220 7.03 10.69 10.22
N GLY A 221 7.50 9.58 9.64
CA GLY A 221 7.04 8.23 9.99
C GLY A 221 7.56 7.72 11.34
N GLY A 222 8.84 7.97 11.62
CA GLY A 222 9.51 7.55 12.86
C GLY A 222 9.96 6.09 12.90
N CYS A 223 9.39 5.21 12.04
CA CYS A 223 9.78 3.80 11.88
C CYS A 223 11.25 3.62 11.46
N CYS A 224 11.72 2.37 11.57
CA CYS A 224 13.13 2.02 11.46
C CYS A 224 13.43 1.09 10.27
N LEU A 225 12.70 1.18 9.15
CA LEU A 225 12.89 0.25 8.04
C LEU A 225 14.18 0.53 7.29
N SER A 226 14.98 -0.50 7.09
CA SER A 226 16.13 -0.44 6.20
C SER A 226 15.68 -0.52 4.73
N PRO A 227 16.46 0.01 3.78
CA PRO A 227 16.24 -0.23 2.36
C PRO A 227 16.21 -1.73 2.00
N TYR A 228 16.95 -2.55 2.75
CA TYR A 228 16.96 -4.01 2.59
C TYR A 228 15.59 -4.61 2.93
N ALA A 229 14.87 -4.09 3.92
CA ALA A 229 13.53 -4.56 4.28
C ALA A 229 12.55 -4.46 3.12
N TYR A 230 12.48 -3.32 2.43
CA TYR A 230 11.63 -3.15 1.26
C TYR A 230 11.93 -4.19 0.17
N SER A 231 13.21 -4.51 -0.05
CA SER A 231 13.60 -5.55 -1.01
C SER A 231 13.10 -6.93 -0.61
N VAL A 232 13.14 -7.28 0.68
CA VAL A 232 12.68 -8.57 1.21
C VAL A 232 11.15 -8.65 1.20
N MET A 233 10.46 -7.58 1.61
CA MET A 233 8.99 -7.49 1.58
C MET A 233 8.47 -7.64 0.16
N LEU A 234 9.09 -6.94 -0.80
CA LEU A 234 8.78 -7.07 -2.21
C LEU A 234 9.03 -8.51 -2.70
N HIS A 235 10.19 -9.08 -2.39
CA HIS A 235 10.54 -10.44 -2.79
C HIS A 235 9.51 -11.47 -2.30
N LYS A 236 9.08 -11.38 -1.04
CA LYS A 236 8.06 -12.28 -0.47
C LYS A 236 6.72 -12.20 -1.22
N LEU A 237 6.33 -11.02 -1.72
CA LEU A 237 5.14 -10.86 -2.57
C LEU A 237 5.32 -11.52 -3.95
N MET A 238 6.57 -11.62 -4.43
CA MET A 238 6.92 -12.22 -5.71
C MET A 238 7.20 -13.72 -5.66
N GLU A 239 7.25 -14.36 -4.48
CA GLU A 239 7.66 -15.77 -4.31
C GLU A 239 6.66 -16.80 -4.90
N GLY A 240 6.69 -16.84 -6.22
CA GLY A 240 6.49 -17.96 -7.14
C GLY A 240 7.43 -17.87 -8.36
N TYR A 241 8.47 -17.04 -8.33
CA TYR A 241 9.49 -16.93 -9.40
C TYR A 241 10.91 -17.00 -8.83
N ASP A 242 11.80 -17.71 -9.54
CA ASP A 242 13.19 -17.99 -9.13
C ASP A 242 14.26 -17.39 -10.09
N LEU A 243 15.42 -17.11 -9.48
CA LEU A 243 16.76 -16.72 -9.93
C LEU A 243 16.99 -15.35 -10.60
N VAL A 244 16.03 -14.72 -11.28
CA VAL A 244 16.24 -13.39 -11.92
C VAL A 244 15.74 -12.23 -11.07
N SER A 245 14.67 -12.39 -10.29
CA SER A 245 14.25 -11.42 -9.25
C SER A 245 15.29 -11.32 -8.13
N LEU A 246 16.04 -12.40 -7.89
CA LEU A 246 17.23 -12.48 -7.03
C LEU A 246 18.40 -11.61 -7.56
N ALA A 247 18.55 -11.48 -8.88
CA ALA A 247 19.57 -10.64 -9.50
C ALA A 247 19.22 -9.14 -9.51
N ASN A 248 17.97 -8.75 -9.22
CA ASN A 248 17.54 -7.34 -9.24
C ASN A 248 17.27 -6.75 -7.85
N SER A 249 17.00 -7.59 -6.83
CA SER A 249 17.41 -7.23 -5.46
C SER A 249 18.92 -6.93 -5.40
N ALA A 250 19.74 -7.60 -6.23
CA ALA A 250 21.18 -7.36 -6.37
C ALA A 250 21.57 -6.02 -7.05
N LYS A 251 20.62 -5.28 -7.65
CA LYS A 251 20.81 -3.86 -8.01
C LYS A 251 20.35 -2.91 -6.89
N ALA A 252 19.44 -3.32 -6.01
CA ALA A 252 18.91 -2.51 -4.89
C ALA A 252 19.99 -1.95 -3.94
N CYS A 253 21.22 -2.46 -3.99
CA CYS A 253 22.34 -2.03 -3.16
C CYS A 253 23.49 -1.39 -3.94
N VAL A 254 23.54 -1.55 -5.28
CA VAL A 254 24.63 -1.00 -6.11
C VAL A 254 24.69 0.51 -5.99
N GLU A 255 23.63 1.17 -5.59
CA GLU A 255 23.61 2.62 -5.41
C GLU A 255 23.74 3.07 -3.96
N VAL A 256 24.23 2.19 -3.10
CA VAL A 256 25.08 2.64 -1.99
C VAL A 256 26.43 3.17 -2.54
N LEU A 257 26.86 2.77 -3.76
CA LEU A 257 28.05 3.30 -4.47
C LEU A 257 27.92 4.72 -5.04
N LEU A 258 27.15 5.60 -4.42
CA LEU A 258 27.53 7.00 -4.56
C LEU A 258 28.26 7.57 -3.34
N GLN A 259 28.37 6.86 -2.21
CA GLN A 259 29.55 6.92 -1.32
C GLN A 259 29.77 5.59 -0.56
N ASP A 260 30.93 4.96 -0.80
CA ASP A 260 31.41 3.63 -0.35
C ASP A 260 31.23 3.30 1.15
N LYS A 261 30.15 2.60 1.53
CA LYS A 261 30.17 1.71 2.71
C LYS A 261 29.37 0.43 2.50
N PRO A 262 29.91 -0.74 2.90
CA PRO A 262 29.19 -2.01 2.80
C PRO A 262 28.02 -2.05 3.79
N LEU A 263 26.87 -2.54 3.33
CA LEU A 263 25.72 -2.87 4.17
C LEU A 263 26.09 -4.04 5.08
N THR A 264 26.59 -3.73 6.28
CA THR A 264 26.71 -4.72 7.35
C THR A 264 25.34 -4.93 7.97
N ARG A 265 24.79 -6.13 7.78
CA ARG A 265 23.65 -6.63 8.55
C ARG A 265 23.96 -6.52 10.05
N SER A 266 23.34 -5.57 10.75
CA SER A 266 23.37 -5.53 12.20
C SER A 266 22.35 -6.53 12.73
N SER A 267 22.83 -7.57 13.43
CA SER A 267 22.06 -8.55 14.20
C SER A 267 20.87 -9.24 13.49
N VAL A 268 20.41 -10.36 14.06
CA VAL A 268 19.09 -10.87 13.75
C VAL A 268 18.18 -10.17 14.74
N ASP A 269 17.66 -9.02 14.34
CA ASP A 269 16.71 -8.31 15.19
C ASP A 269 15.44 -9.15 15.31
N LEU A 270 14.96 -9.31 16.53
CA LEU A 270 13.70 -9.98 16.82
C LEU A 270 12.57 -8.94 16.75
N PRO A 271 11.36 -9.35 16.34
CA PRO A 271 10.20 -8.47 16.43
C PRO A 271 10.00 -7.93 17.86
N LEU A 272 9.48 -6.72 17.95
CA LEU A 272 9.06 -6.12 19.21
C LEU A 272 7.94 -6.95 19.85
N LYS A 273 7.85 -6.93 21.18
CA LYS A 273 6.73 -7.59 21.88
C LYS A 273 5.36 -7.03 21.46
N SER A 274 5.28 -5.73 21.19
CA SER A 274 4.07 -5.08 20.66
C SER A 274 3.66 -5.66 19.31
N THR A 275 4.63 -6.05 18.47
CA THR A 275 4.37 -6.66 17.16
C THR A 275 3.65 -7.99 17.28
N ALA A 276 4.04 -8.84 18.24
CA ALA A 276 3.35 -10.11 18.48
C ALA A 276 1.89 -9.88 18.89
N LEU A 277 1.62 -8.88 19.75
CA LEU A 277 0.26 -8.51 20.15
C LEU A 277 -0.57 -8.00 18.98
N VAL A 278 -0.02 -7.11 18.15
CA VAL A 278 -0.67 -6.61 16.93
C VAL A 278 -1.00 -7.78 15.99
N ILE A 279 -0.04 -8.68 15.75
CA ILE A 279 -0.25 -9.85 14.89
C ILE A 279 -1.38 -10.74 15.42
N GLN A 280 -1.37 -11.06 16.71
CA GLN A 280 -2.41 -11.88 17.34
C GLN A 280 -3.79 -11.21 17.22
N THR A 281 -3.86 -9.91 17.48
CA THR A 281 -5.11 -9.14 17.44
C THR A 281 -5.70 -9.09 16.02
N VAL A 282 -4.87 -8.80 15.02
CA VAL A 282 -5.28 -8.79 13.60
C VAL A 282 -5.72 -10.19 13.16
N ARG A 283 -4.97 -11.23 13.50
CA ARG A 283 -5.32 -12.63 13.19
C ARG A 283 -6.65 -13.03 13.82
N GLN A 284 -6.88 -12.65 15.08
CA GLN A 284 -8.13 -12.94 15.78
C GLN A 284 -9.31 -12.26 15.09
N ALA A 285 -9.20 -10.97 14.77
CA ALA A 285 -10.25 -10.19 14.10
C ALA A 285 -10.63 -10.78 12.73
N LEU A 286 -9.66 -11.34 12.01
CA LEU A 286 -9.82 -11.86 10.66
C LEU A 286 -10.04 -13.38 10.56
N SER A 287 -9.81 -14.13 11.64
CA SER A 287 -9.88 -15.61 11.65
C SER A 287 -11.19 -16.18 11.12
N LYS A 288 -12.31 -15.49 11.35
CA LYS A 288 -13.64 -15.88 10.84
C LYS A 288 -13.76 -15.79 9.31
N TYR A 289 -12.98 -14.91 8.67
CA TYR A 289 -12.98 -14.71 7.22
C TYR A 289 -11.84 -15.49 6.55
N TRP A 290 -10.71 -15.59 7.23
CA TRP A 290 -9.50 -16.26 6.77
C TRP A 290 -9.11 -17.39 7.73
N PRO A 291 -9.61 -18.62 7.52
CA PRO A 291 -9.29 -19.75 8.40
C PRO A 291 -7.78 -20.05 8.51
N VAL A 292 -6.98 -19.63 7.53
CA VAL A 292 -5.51 -19.72 7.58
C VAL A 292 -4.89 -18.89 8.73
N LEU A 293 -5.63 -17.92 9.26
CA LEU A 293 -5.23 -17.11 10.41
C LEU A 293 -5.76 -17.64 11.75
N ALA A 294 -6.59 -18.68 11.75
CA ALA A 294 -7.27 -19.17 12.97
C ALA A 294 -6.35 -19.95 13.92
N SER A 295 -5.19 -20.46 13.46
CA SER A 295 -4.25 -21.14 14.34
C SER A 295 -3.59 -20.14 15.29
N GLU A 296 -3.57 -20.45 16.59
CA GLU A 296 -2.79 -19.67 17.54
C GLU A 296 -1.30 -19.78 17.21
N LEU A 297 -0.62 -18.62 17.17
CA LEU A 297 0.82 -18.55 17.04
C LEU A 297 1.41 -18.31 18.43
N THR A 298 2.32 -19.17 18.86
CA THR A 298 3.10 -18.89 20.06
C THR A 298 4.08 -17.74 19.79
N ASP A 299 4.46 -17.01 20.82
CA ASP A 299 5.49 -15.96 20.72
C ASP A 299 6.79 -16.52 20.12
N GLU A 300 7.13 -17.78 20.41
CA GLU A 300 8.28 -18.47 19.80
C GLU A 300 8.14 -18.62 18.28
N VAL A 301 6.94 -18.86 17.75
CA VAL A 301 6.70 -18.99 16.31
C VAL A 301 6.77 -17.63 15.62
N ILE A 302 6.20 -16.58 16.21
CA ILE A 302 6.27 -15.21 15.70
C ILE A 302 7.72 -14.73 15.66
N ASN A 303 8.53 -15.15 16.64
CA ASN A 303 9.95 -14.83 16.71
C ASN A 303 10.85 -15.77 15.91
N SER A 304 10.29 -16.81 15.24
CA SER A 304 11.07 -17.78 14.48
C SER A 304 11.11 -17.44 12.99
N SER A 305 12.31 -17.25 12.44
CA SER A 305 12.51 -17.00 11.01
C SER A 305 12.23 -18.29 10.23
N ARG A 306 11.05 -18.46 9.61
CA ARG A 306 10.78 -19.60 8.72
C ARG A 306 10.69 -19.16 7.26
N ARG A 307 11.37 -19.92 6.39
CA ARG A 307 11.41 -19.72 4.93
C ARG A 307 10.07 -20.07 4.28
N PRO A 308 9.62 -19.34 3.24
CA PRO A 308 8.35 -19.65 2.57
C PRO A 308 8.50 -20.73 1.48
N SER A 309 7.38 -21.40 1.17
CA SER A 309 7.18 -22.37 0.08
C SER A 309 6.41 -21.77 -1.10
N GLN A 310 6.64 -22.27 -2.32
CA GLN A 310 6.37 -21.63 -3.63
C GLN A 310 4.90 -21.58 -4.11
N THR A 311 4.45 -20.49 -4.75
CA THR A 311 3.29 -20.43 -5.71
C THR A 311 3.30 -19.14 -6.58
N GLU A 312 3.02 -19.21 -7.89
CA GLU A 312 3.12 -18.11 -8.91
C GLU A 312 1.99 -17.03 -8.87
N VAL A 313 2.35 -15.73 -8.91
CA VAL A 313 1.44 -14.54 -9.00
C VAL A 313 2.13 -13.33 -9.71
N GLN A 314 1.38 -12.47 -10.43
CA GLN A 314 1.87 -11.25 -11.15
C GLN A 314 1.75 -9.94 -10.32
N LEU A 315 2.68 -8.96 -10.47
CA LEU A 315 2.85 -7.81 -9.53
C LEU A 315 3.14 -6.43 -10.21
N LEU A 316 2.64 -5.35 -9.61
CA LEU A 316 2.86 -3.94 -9.95
C LEU A 316 3.22 -3.09 -8.70
N LEU A 317 4.20 -2.20 -8.78
CA LEU A 317 4.52 -1.19 -7.75
C LEU A 317 4.09 0.22 -8.21
N VAL A 318 3.44 0.97 -7.33
CA VAL A 318 2.79 2.27 -7.59
C VAL A 318 3.18 3.31 -6.56
#